data_AF-A0A819F910-F1
#
_entry.id   AF-A0A819F910-F1
#
_cell.length_a   1.000
_cell.length_b   1.000
_cell.length_c   1.000
_cell.angle_alpha   90.00
_cell.angle_beta   90.00
_cell.angle_gamma   90.00
#
_symmetry.space_group_name_H-M   'P 1'
#
loop_
_entity.id
_entity.type
_entity.pdbx_description
1 polymer ?
#
loop_
_entity_poly.entity_id
_entity_poly.type
_entity_poly.pdbx_seq_one_letter_code
_entity_poly.pdbx_strand_id
1 'polypeptide(L)' 'MAFIPGEASDFYHCCQRGSTSCARRILEDAASNGGPTIEELNALQPNGSTSLHAATYYGYTHIVELLLRYGCN' A
#
# COMPACT_ATOMS: atom_id res chain seq x y z
N MET A 1 -5.45 -20.22 2.65
CA MET A 1 -4.14 -20.07 1.99
C MET A 1 -3.28 -19.17 2.86
N ALA A 2 -2.06 -19.62 3.16
CA ALA A 2 -1.20 -19.04 4.20
C ALA A 2 -0.44 -17.82 3.67
N PHE A 3 -0.47 -16.74 4.47
CA PHE A 3 0.39 -15.57 4.38
C PHE A 3 1.86 -16.01 4.48
N ILE A 4 2.65 -15.73 3.45
CA ILE A 4 4.10 -15.96 3.44
C ILE A 4 4.83 -14.66 3.84
N PRO A 5 5.42 -14.57 5.05
CA PRO A 5 6.21 -13.42 5.45
C PRO A 5 7.55 -13.45 4.71
N GLY A 6 7.72 -12.58 3.70
CA GLY A 6 8.98 -12.48 2.96
C GLY A 6 8.93 -11.68 1.66
N GLU A 7 7.79 -11.62 0.99
CA GLU A 7 7.57 -10.65 -0.09
C GLU A 7 6.94 -9.42 0.55
N ALA A 8 7.70 -8.32 0.61
CA ALA A 8 7.10 -7.07 1.01
C ALA A 8 5.92 -6.79 0.05
N SER A 9 4.76 -6.47 0.62
CA SER A 9 3.50 -6.39 -0.13
C SER A 9 3.72 -5.59 -1.41
N ASP A 10 3.36 -6.11 -2.59
CA ASP A 10 3.58 -5.43 -3.87
C ASP A 10 3.13 -3.96 -3.81
N PHE A 11 2.05 -3.72 -3.06
CA PHE A 11 1.56 -2.41 -2.72
C PHE A 11 2.56 -1.50 -2.02
N TYR A 12 3.23 -2.02 -0.98
CA TYR A 12 4.28 -1.29 -0.26
C TYR A 12 5.41 -0.89 -1.20
N HIS A 13 5.90 -1.82 -2.04
CA HIS A 13 6.97 -1.51 -2.99
C HIS A 13 6.56 -0.47 -4.02
N CYS A 14 5.29 -0.45 -4.44
CA CYS A 14 4.76 0.59 -5.30
C CYS A 14 4.78 1.96 -4.64
N CYS A 15 4.37 2.05 -3.37
CA CYS A 15 4.41 3.28 -2.58
C CYS A 15 5.85 3.75 -2.32
N GLN A 16 6.74 2.82 -1.99
CA GLN A 16 8.16 3.07 -1.74
C GLN A 16 8.90 3.62 -2.98
N ARG A 17 8.51 3.16 -4.18
CA ARG A 17 9.14 3.59 -5.44
C ARG A 17 8.48 4.83 -6.06
N GLY A 18 7.41 5.36 -5.46
CA GLY A 18 6.66 6.49 -6.02
C GLY A 18 5.80 6.11 -7.22
N SER A 19 5.46 4.82 -7.37
CA SER A 19 4.77 4.29 -8.53
C SER A 19 3.24 4.42 -8.37
N THR A 20 2.72 5.62 -8.66
CA THR A 20 1.32 5.99 -8.48
C THR A 20 0.34 5.08 -9.25
N SER A 21 0.69 4.68 -10.47
CA SER A 21 -0.17 3.84 -11.32
C SER A 21 -0.39 2.44 -10.73
N CYS A 22 0.65 1.84 -10.16
CA CYS A 22 0.53 0.54 -9.51
C CYS A 22 -0.25 0.65 -8.18
N ALA A 23 0.05 1.67 -7.37
CA ALA A 23 -0.69 1.91 -6.13
C ALA A 23 -2.19 2.11 -6.39
N ARG A 24 -2.54 2.88 -7.43
CA ARG A 24 -3.93 3.08 -7.84
C ARG A 24 -4.61 1.78 -8.24
N ARG A 25 -3.99 0.97 -9.12
CA ARG A 25 -4.58 -0.30 -9.56
C ARG A 25 -4.89 -1.22 -8.38
N ILE A 26 -3.97 -1.34 -7.43
CA ILE A 26 -4.17 -2.19 -6.25
C ILE A 26 -5.31 -1.67 -5.37
N LEU A 27 -5.46 -0.34 -5.23
CA LEU A 27 -6.58 0.27 -4.49
C LEU A 27 -7.92 0.12 -5.23
N GLU A 28 -7.92 0.16 -6.56
CA GLU A 28 -9.11 -0.12 -7.37
C GLU A 28 -9.52 -1.59 -7.29
N ASP A 29 -8.54 -2.50 -7.31
CA ASP A 29 -8.76 -3.92 -7.04
C ASP A 29 -9.29 -4.15 -5.63
N ALA A 30 -8.78 -3.43 -4.61
CA ALA A 30 -9.27 -3.49 -3.24
C ALA A 30 -10.74 -3.04 -3.10
N ALA A 31 -11.18 -2.07 -3.91
CA ALA A 31 -12.58 -1.64 -3.96
C ALA A 31 -13.49 -2.63 -4.70
N SER A 32 -12.93 -3.43 -5.60
CA SER A 32 -13.63 -4.58 -6.18
C SER A 32 -13.51 -5.76 -5.22
N ASN A 33 -14.56 -6.56 -5.03
CA ASN A 33 -14.63 -7.60 -3.99
C ASN A 33 -13.62 -8.79 -4.14
N GLY A 34 -12.52 -8.61 -4.86
CA GLY A 34 -11.44 -9.59 -5.07
C GLY A 34 -10.01 -9.09 -4.79
N GLY A 35 -9.83 -7.83 -4.40
CA GLY A 35 -8.51 -7.29 -4.03
C GLY A 35 -8.21 -7.33 -2.52
N PRO A 36 -7.05 -6.78 -2.12
CA PRO A 36 -6.64 -6.75 -0.71
C PRO A 36 -7.54 -5.83 0.12
N THR A 37 -7.73 -6.19 1.39
CA THR A 37 -8.45 -5.37 2.37
C THR A 37 -7.60 -4.18 2.83
N ILE A 38 -8.24 -3.13 3.40
CA ILE A 38 -7.51 -1.98 3.96
C ILE A 38 -6.53 -2.42 5.07
N GLU A 39 -6.87 -3.44 5.86
CA GLU A 39 -5.96 -4.00 6.88
C GLU A 39 -4.70 -4.63 6.26
N GLU A 40 -4.83 -5.30 5.12
CA GLU A 40 -3.69 -5.84 4.37
C GLU A 40 -2.82 -4.74 3.74
N LEU A 41 -3.42 -3.62 3.33
CA LEU A 41 -2.69 -2.46 2.81
C LEU A 41 -1.91 -1.73 3.91
N ASN A 42 -2.45 -1.72 5.13
CA ASN A 42 -1.82 -1.16 6.33
C ASN A 42 -0.88 -2.17 7.02
N ALA A 43 -0.69 -3.37 6.44
CA ALA A 43 0.20 -4.37 7.02
C ALA A 43 1.64 -3.84 7.13
N LEU A 44 2.20 -4.00 8.33
CA LEU A 44 3.57 -3.62 8.61
C LEU A 44 4.54 -4.47 7.80
N GLN A 45 5.49 -3.80 7.17
CA GLN A 45 6.59 -4.47 6.49
C GLN A 45 7.68 -4.91 7.47
N PRO A 46 8.67 -5.72 7.03
CA PRO A 46 9.76 -6.19 7.89
C PRO A 46 10.57 -5.08 8.57
N ASN A 47 10.55 -3.86 8.01
CA ASN A 47 11.18 -2.67 8.61
C ASN A 47 10.29 -1.93 9.62
N GLY A 48 9.08 -2.44 9.91
CA GLY A 48 8.12 -1.82 10.82
C GLY A 48 7.32 -0.67 10.21
N SER A 49 7.40 -0.43 8.90
CA SER A 49 6.70 0.67 8.22
C SER A 49 5.45 0.20 7.49
N THR A 50 4.42 1.04 7.45
CA THR A 50 3.27 0.86 6.54
C THR A 50 3.57 1.45 5.15
N SER A 51 2.71 1.15 4.18
CA SER A 51 2.75 1.76 2.85
C SER A 51 2.57 3.29 2.90
N LEU A 52 1.77 3.80 3.84
CA LEU A 52 1.65 5.25 4.11
C LEU A 52 2.94 5.85 4.68
N HIS A 53 3.62 5.16 5.59
CA HIS A 53 4.93 5.59 6.08
C HIS A 53 5.95 5.73 4.94
N ALA A 54 6.00 4.76 4.02
CA ALA A 54 6.89 4.87 2.86
C ALA A 54 6.55 6.06 1.97
N ALA A 55 5.27 6.22 1.60
CA ALA A 55 4.84 7.33 0.75
C ALA A 55 5.13 8.71 1.36
N THR A 56 4.91 8.87 2.66
CA THR A 56 5.21 10.11 3.39
C THR A 56 6.71 10.35 3.54
N TYR A 57 7.49 9.33 3.90
CA TYR A 57 8.95 9.42 4.07
C TYR A 57 9.67 9.88 2.79
N TYR A 58 9.26 9.35 1.63
CA TYR A 58 9.84 9.75 0.34
C TYR A 58 9.18 11.01 -0.28
N GLY A 59 8.16 11.58 0.36
CA GLY A 59 7.51 12.81 -0.10
C GLY A 59 6.56 12.63 -1.29
N TYR A 60 6.03 11.43 -1.52
CA TYR A 60 5.09 11.15 -2.60
C TYR A 60 3.67 11.60 -2.25
N THR A 61 3.45 12.90 -2.20
CA THR A 61 2.17 13.54 -1.80
C THR A 61 0.95 12.98 -2.54
N HIS A 62 1.05 12.73 -3.84
CA HIS A 62 -0.03 12.14 -4.63
C HIS A 62 -0.44 10.74 -4.15
N ILE A 63 0.53 9.92 -3.74
CA ILE A 63 0.28 8.58 -3.20
C ILE A 63 -0.29 8.69 -1.79
N VAL A 64 0.21 9.62 -0.97
CA VAL A 64 -0.32 9.90 0.36
C VAL A 64 -1.80 10.30 0.30
N GLU A 65 -2.16 11.24 -0.58
CA GLU A 65 -3.56 11.63 -0.77
C GLU A 65 -4.43 10.46 -1.24
N LEU A 66 -3.91 9.62 -2.14
CA LEU A 66 -4.63 8.45 -2.64
C LEU A 66 -4.88 7.44 -1.51
N LEU A 67 -3.86 7.12 -0.71
CA LEU A 67 -3.97 6.23 0.45
C LEU A 67 -5.00 6.73 1.47
N LEU A 68 -4.94 8.02 1.81
CA LEU A 68 -5.86 8.64 2.75
C LEU A 68 -7.31 8.64 2.25
N ARG A 69 -7.53 8.82 0.95
CA ARG A 69 -8.88 8.74 0.34
C ARG A 69 -9.52 7.36 0.51
N TYR A 70 -8.71 6.31 0.54
CA TYR A 70 -9.16 4.93 0.76
C TYR A 70 -9.16 4.53 2.25
N GLY A 71 -8.76 5.42 3.16
CA GLY A 71 -8.75 5.16 4.61
C GLY A 71 -7.53 4.37 5.10
N CYS A 72 -6.44 4.32 4.32
CA CYS A 72 -5.18 3.70 4.74
C CYS A 72 -4.46 4.57 5.79
N ASN A 73 -3.72 3.94 6.71
CA ASN A 73 -2.98 4.60 7.80
C ASN A 73 -1.57 4.04 8.04
#